data_AF-A0A7D5N506-F1
#
_entry.id   AF-A0A7D5N506-F1
#
_cell.length_a   1.000
_cell.length_b   1.000
_cell.length_c   1.000
_cell.angle_alpha   90.00
_cell.angle_beta   90.00
_cell.angle_gamma   90.00
#
_symmetry.space_group_name_H-M   'P 1'
#
loop_
_entity.id
_entity.type
_entity.pdbx_description
1 polymer ?
#
loop_
_entity_poly.entity_id
_entity_poly.type
_entity_poly.pdbx_seq_one_letter_code
_entity_poly.pdbx_strand_id
1 'polypeptide(L)'
;MLNLKESQIRKERADKALQQIQIEKLKATQRYERLRNWLVYALSAAALITLSIIFLWLRNKQRQKALLEKQRYEVQLLESKLSVYSAQMNPHFMFNSMNAVNHFILNNNAMEASRYLTKYARLMRMVLDNSRQLKISLDRELQTLREYLDLERLRFSNSFSYHLQIDPELPLEDIEVPPLLLQPLPKMRCAMVFFTRMGRAN
;
A
#
# COMPACT_ATOMS: atom_id res chain seq x y z
N MET A 1 -79.86 56.77 31.35
CA MET A 1 -78.68 56.01 31.85
C MET A 1 -78.48 54.66 31.15
N LEU A 2 -79.53 53.89 30.77
CA LEU A 2 -79.37 52.60 30.08
C LEU A 2 -78.57 52.66 28.77
N ASN A 3 -78.86 53.63 27.88
CA ASN A 3 -78.17 53.76 26.59
C ASN A 3 -76.66 54.04 26.69
N LEU A 4 -76.21 54.71 27.76
CA LEU A 4 -74.79 54.98 27.98
C LEU A 4 -74.04 53.70 28.36
N LYS A 5 -74.67 52.85 29.17
CA LYS A 5 -74.08 51.60 29.68
C LYS A 5 -73.96 50.55 28.57
N GLU A 6 -74.96 50.43 27.70
CA GLU A 6 -74.88 49.56 26.52
C GLU A 6 -73.81 50.00 25.51
N SER A 7 -73.67 51.32 25.30
CA SER A 7 -72.62 51.87 24.44
C SER A 7 -71.22 51.55 24.98
N GLN A 8 -71.01 51.65 26.30
CA GLN A 8 -69.75 51.28 26.95
C GLN A 8 -69.43 49.80 26.81
N ILE A 9 -70.41 48.91 27.03
CA ILE A 9 -70.24 47.45 26.89
C ILE A 9 -69.89 47.07 25.44
N ARG A 10 -70.50 47.73 24.44
CA ARG A 10 -70.17 47.50 23.02
C ARG A 10 -68.76 47.96 22.67
N LYS A 11 -68.31 49.11 23.18
CA LYS A 11 -66.92 49.57 23.03
C LYS A 11 -65.93 48.59 23.64
N GLU A 12 -66.14 48.17 24.89
CA GLU A 12 -65.23 47.25 25.58
C GLU A 12 -65.11 45.89 24.87
N ARG A 13 -66.21 45.37 24.31
CA ARG A 13 -66.20 44.14 23.51
C ARG A 13 -65.45 44.32 22.19
N ALA A 14 -65.60 45.46 21.53
CA ALA A 14 -64.86 45.78 20.31
C ALA A 14 -63.35 45.91 20.59
N ASP A 15 -62.97 46.54 21.70
CA ASP A 15 -61.57 46.69 22.12
C ASP A 15 -60.93 45.34 22.46
N LYS A 16 -61.66 44.46 23.17
CA LYS A 16 -61.21 43.08 23.45
C LYS A 16 -61.04 42.26 22.18
N ALA A 17 -61.98 42.35 21.23
CA ALA A 17 -61.86 41.67 19.94
C ALA A 17 -60.67 42.19 19.12
N LEU A 18 -60.43 43.50 19.13
CA LEU A 18 -59.28 44.11 18.46
C LEU A 18 -57.95 43.66 19.07
N GLN A 19 -57.85 43.61 20.41
CA GLN A 19 -56.70 43.07 21.12
C GLN A 19 -56.45 41.60 20.76
N GLN A 20 -57.50 40.79 20.67
CA GLN A 20 -57.38 39.38 20.35
C GLN A 20 -56.85 39.16 18.92
N ILE A 21 -57.35 39.94 17.95
CA ILE A 21 -56.85 39.94 16.57
C ILE A 21 -55.37 40.36 16.51
N GLN A 22 -54.96 41.35 17.31
CA GLN A 22 -53.55 41.77 17.39
C GLN A 22 -52.66 40.65 17.96
N ILE A 23 -53.10 39.96 19.01
CA ILE A 23 -52.36 38.83 19.62
C ILE A 23 -52.21 37.67 18.63
N GLU A 24 -53.26 37.34 17.87
CA GLU A 24 -53.18 36.28 16.84
C GLU A 24 -52.19 36.64 15.72
N LYS A 25 -52.21 37.89 15.25
CA LYS A 25 -51.23 38.39 14.28
C LYS A 25 -49.80 38.32 14.83
N LEU A 26 -49.59 38.71 16.09
CA LEU A 26 -48.27 38.61 16.75
C LEU A 26 -47.79 37.16 16.90
N LYS A 27 -48.67 36.23 17.24
CA LYS A 27 -48.33 34.79 17.31
C LYS A 27 -48.00 34.23 15.93
N ALA A 28 -48.72 34.64 14.89
CA ALA A 28 -48.45 34.23 13.51
C ALA A 28 -47.09 34.74 13.02
N THR A 29 -46.75 36.00 13.28
CA THR A 29 -45.43 36.55 12.93
C THR A 29 -44.32 35.88 13.73
N GLN A 30 -44.50 35.67 15.03
CA GLN A 30 -43.53 34.93 15.86
C GLN A 30 -43.32 33.48 15.40
N ARG A 31 -44.38 32.80 14.93
CA ARG A 31 -44.28 31.45 14.39
C ARG A 31 -43.48 31.43 13.09
N TYR A 32 -43.74 32.40 12.20
CA TYR A 32 -43.00 32.56 10.95
C TYR A 32 -41.50 32.82 11.20
N GLU A 33 -41.18 33.72 12.12
CA GLU A 33 -39.82 34.03 12.54
C GLU A 33 -39.07 32.81 13.10
N ARG A 34 -39.70 32.05 14.00
CA ARG A 34 -39.11 30.81 14.54
C ARG A 34 -38.85 29.76 13.48
N LEU A 35 -39.81 29.55 12.57
CA LEU A 35 -39.65 28.58 11.48
C LEU A 35 -38.53 29.00 10.53
N ARG A 36 -38.48 30.28 10.14
CA ARG A 36 -37.41 30.84 9.31
C ARG A 36 -36.04 30.63 9.95
N ASN A 37 -35.86 31.00 11.21
CA ASN A 37 -34.58 30.88 11.90
C ASN A 37 -34.15 29.42 12.06
N TRP A 38 -35.09 28.52 12.38
CA TRP A 38 -34.81 27.09 12.45
C TRP A 38 -34.36 26.52 11.09
N LEU A 39 -35.01 26.91 9.99
CA LEU A 39 -34.61 26.50 8.63
C LEU A 39 -33.21 27.03 8.28
N VAL A 40 -32.91 28.30 8.61
CA VAL A 40 -31.58 28.89 8.37
C VAL A 40 -30.51 28.11 9.15
N TYR A 41 -30.75 27.80 10.43
CA TYR A 41 -29.80 27.00 11.22
C TYR A 41 -29.64 25.57 10.66
N ALA A 42 -30.74 24.90 10.31
CA ALA A 42 -30.70 23.55 9.73
C ALA A 42 -29.90 23.52 8.42
N LEU A 43 -30.12 24.50 7.53
CA LEU A 43 -29.40 24.61 6.25
C LEU A 43 -27.92 24.93 6.47
N SER A 44 -27.60 25.82 7.41
CA SER A 44 -26.21 26.14 7.75
C SER A 44 -25.46 24.93 8.32
N ALA A 45 -26.08 24.16 9.22
CA ALA A 45 -25.50 22.95 9.77
C ALA A 45 -25.30 21.88 8.69
N ALA A 46 -26.30 21.67 7.82
CA ALA A 46 -26.17 20.74 6.69
C ALA A 46 -25.01 21.14 5.76
N ALA A 47 -24.85 22.43 5.47
CA ALA A 47 -23.74 22.93 4.66
C ALA A 47 -22.38 22.70 5.32
N LEU A 48 -22.26 22.88 6.63
CA LEU A 48 -21.01 22.61 7.36
C LEU A 48 -20.66 21.12 7.37
N ILE A 49 -21.67 20.25 7.54
CA ILE A 49 -21.49 18.79 7.52
C ILE A 49 -21.04 18.33 6.14
N THR A 50 -21.69 18.80 5.07
CA THR A 50 -21.32 18.42 3.69
C THR A 50 -19.90 18.90 3.35
N LEU A 51 -19.53 20.12 3.73
CA LEU A 51 -18.17 20.64 3.57
C LEU A 51 -17.14 19.80 4.33
N SER A 52 -17.44 19.40 5.58
CA SER A 52 -16.57 18.50 6.35
C SER A 52 -16.39 17.14 5.70
N ILE A 53 -17.47 16.53 5.19
CA ILE A 53 -17.40 15.24 4.49
C ILE A 53 -16.54 15.36 3.23
N ILE A 54 -16.76 16.40 2.42
CA ILE A 54 -15.97 16.66 1.21
C ILE A 54 -14.49 16.86 1.57
N PHE A 55 -14.20 17.64 2.61
CA PHE A 55 -12.83 17.88 3.08
C PHE A 55 -12.14 16.57 3.51
N LEU A 56 -12.80 15.74 4.30
CA LEU A 56 -12.27 14.44 4.72
C LEU A 56 -12.04 13.50 3.54
N TRP A 57 -12.96 13.46 2.57
CA TRP A 57 -12.83 12.66 1.36
C TRP A 57 -11.64 13.09 0.50
N LEU A 58 -11.47 14.39 0.28
CA LEU A 58 -10.33 14.95 -0.45
C LEU A 58 -9.01 14.63 0.24
N ARG A 59 -8.95 14.78 1.57
CA ARG A 59 -7.75 14.48 2.37
C ARG A 59 -7.36 13.00 2.27
N ASN A 60 -8.33 12.09 2.38
CA ASN A 60 -8.06 10.66 2.23
C ASN A 60 -7.59 10.32 0.81
N LYS A 61 -8.18 10.93 -0.22
CA LYS A 61 -7.76 10.72 -1.61
C LYS A 61 -6.32 11.19 -1.84
N GLN A 62 -5.92 12.32 -1.28
CA GLN A 62 -4.54 12.80 -1.36
C GLN A 62 -3.56 11.86 -0.65
N ARG A 63 -3.91 11.37 0.54
CA ARG A 63 -3.08 10.40 1.28
C ARG A 63 -2.84 9.12 0.49
N GLN A 64 -3.89 8.59 -0.14
CA GLN A 64 -3.77 7.39 -0.97
C GLN A 64 -2.87 7.61 -2.19
N LYS A 65 -3.00 8.77 -2.86
CA LYS A 65 -2.12 9.14 -3.98
C LYS A 65 -0.66 9.25 -3.54
N ALA A 66 -0.41 9.95 -2.43
CA ALA A 66 0.95 10.13 -1.90
C ALA A 66 1.59 8.79 -1.50
N LEU A 67 0.81 7.87 -0.93
CA LEU A 67 1.31 6.53 -0.61
C LEU A 67 1.69 5.74 -1.87
N LEU A 68 0.85 5.80 -2.90
CA LEU A 68 1.10 5.14 -4.18
C LEU A 68 2.32 5.74 -4.91
N GLU A 69 2.46 7.07 -4.90
CA GLU A 69 3.63 7.76 -5.47
C GLU A 69 4.91 7.39 -4.73
N LYS A 70 4.88 7.33 -3.39
CA LYS A 70 6.02 6.90 -2.60
C LYS A 70 6.45 5.48 -2.96
N GLN A 71 5.49 4.55 -3.09
CA GLN A 71 5.77 3.17 -3.50
C GLN A 71 6.36 3.11 -4.91
N ARG A 72 5.83 3.88 -5.86
CA ARG A 72 6.39 3.96 -7.23
C ARG A 72 7.81 4.50 -7.24
N TYR A 73 8.09 5.53 -6.44
CA TYR A 73 9.42 6.10 -6.32
C TYR A 73 10.43 5.11 -5.72
N GLU A 74 10.04 4.35 -4.69
CA GLU A 74 10.87 3.28 -4.12
C GLU A 74 11.20 2.20 -5.17
N VAL A 75 10.23 1.80 -5.99
CA VAL A 75 10.44 0.85 -7.10
C VAL A 75 11.45 1.42 -8.11
N GLN A 76 11.23 2.64 -8.60
CA GLN A 76 12.11 3.29 -9.58
C GLN A 76 13.53 3.49 -9.05
N LEU A 77 13.66 3.86 -7.78
CA LEU A 77 14.97 4.01 -7.14
C LEU A 77 15.69 2.66 -7.06
N LEU A 78 14.99 1.58 -6.76
CA LEU A 78 15.58 0.25 -6.78
C LEU A 78 15.93 -0.19 -8.20
N GLU A 79 15.08 0.05 -9.20
CA GLU A 79 15.39 -0.22 -10.61
C GLU A 79 16.64 0.52 -11.08
N SER A 80 16.78 1.80 -10.72
CA SER A 80 17.96 2.59 -11.04
C SER A 80 19.22 2.05 -10.37
N LYS A 81 19.13 1.65 -9.09
CA LYS A 81 20.22 0.96 -8.39
C LYS A 81 20.60 -0.33 -9.12
N LEU A 82 19.62 -1.14 -9.49
CA LEU A 82 19.82 -2.39 -10.22
C LEU A 82 20.45 -2.17 -11.61
N SER A 83 20.04 -1.11 -12.33
CA SER A 83 20.63 -0.72 -13.61
C SER A 83 22.15 -0.51 -13.50
N VAL A 84 22.61 0.20 -12.47
CA VAL A 84 24.05 0.39 -12.18
C VAL A 84 24.77 -0.94 -11.89
N TYR A 85 24.08 -1.92 -11.32
CA TYR A 85 24.62 -3.25 -11.02
C TYR A 85 24.58 -4.24 -12.21
N SER A 86 23.91 -3.89 -13.31
CA SER A 86 23.66 -4.77 -14.48
C SER A 86 24.87 -5.02 -15.38
N ALA A 87 25.93 -4.21 -15.27
CA ALA A 87 27.09 -4.26 -16.17
C ALA A 87 27.90 -5.57 -16.06
N GLN A 88 27.62 -6.43 -15.08
CA GLN A 88 28.31 -7.71 -14.84
C GLN A 88 27.35 -8.93 -14.77
N MET A 89 26.08 -8.80 -15.18
CA MET A 89 25.03 -9.80 -14.90
C MET A 89 24.44 -10.48 -16.15
N ASN A 90 23.89 -11.70 -15.96
CA ASN A 90 23.18 -12.46 -16.98
C ASN A 90 21.83 -11.79 -17.34
N PRO A 91 21.63 -11.31 -18.59
CA PRO A 91 20.45 -10.52 -18.99
C PRO A 91 19.13 -11.28 -18.87
N HIS A 92 19.16 -12.62 -18.93
CA HIS A 92 17.97 -13.45 -18.79
C HIS A 92 17.40 -13.43 -17.36
N PHE A 93 18.27 -13.37 -16.34
CA PHE A 93 17.84 -13.31 -14.94
C PHE A 93 17.24 -11.94 -14.57
N MET A 94 17.80 -10.86 -15.13
CA MET A 94 17.29 -9.50 -14.97
C MET A 94 15.86 -9.36 -15.51
N PHE A 95 15.64 -9.86 -16.73
CA PHE A 95 14.32 -9.78 -17.38
C PHE A 95 13.24 -10.53 -16.61
N ASN A 96 13.59 -11.72 -16.11
CA ASN A 96 12.70 -12.55 -15.31
C ASN A 96 12.30 -11.92 -13.97
N SER A 97 13.20 -11.15 -13.36
CA SER A 97 12.93 -10.45 -12.10
C SER A 97 12.09 -9.19 -12.32
N MET A 98 12.31 -8.45 -13.41
CA MET A 98 11.46 -7.31 -13.78
C MET A 98 10.03 -7.75 -14.10
N ASN A 99 9.84 -8.89 -14.75
CA ASN A 99 8.50 -9.44 -15.00
C ASN A 99 7.76 -9.81 -13.71
N ALA A 100 8.47 -10.35 -12.71
CA ALA A 100 7.89 -10.64 -11.40
C ALA A 100 7.44 -9.36 -10.68
N VAL A 101 8.27 -8.31 -10.71
CA VAL A 101 7.95 -7.00 -10.14
C VAL A 101 6.74 -6.38 -10.84
N ASN A 102 6.71 -6.40 -12.16
CA ASN A 102 5.55 -5.95 -12.94
C ASN A 102 4.28 -6.71 -12.56
N HIS A 103 4.35 -8.03 -12.37
CA HIS A 103 3.21 -8.83 -11.93
C HIS A 103 2.69 -8.40 -10.53
N PHE A 104 3.57 -8.14 -9.56
CA PHE A 104 3.13 -7.68 -8.23
C PHE A 104 2.55 -6.26 -8.25
N ILE A 105 3.10 -5.38 -9.10
CA ILE A 105 2.58 -4.02 -9.30
C ILE A 105 1.19 -4.07 -9.96
N LEU A 106 1.00 -4.88 -11.00
CA LEU A 106 -0.27 -5.03 -11.71
C LEU A 106 -1.38 -5.62 -10.81
N ASN A 107 -1.01 -6.49 -9.87
CA ASN A 107 -1.94 -7.05 -8.89
C ASN A 107 -2.17 -6.15 -7.66
N ASN A 108 -1.73 -4.89 -7.71
CA ASN A 108 -1.89 -3.89 -6.65
C ASN A 108 -1.30 -4.33 -5.30
N ASN A 109 -0.32 -5.24 -5.31
CA ASN A 109 0.33 -5.77 -4.11
C ASN A 109 1.71 -5.14 -3.94
N ALA A 110 1.72 -3.84 -3.64
CA ALA A 110 2.93 -3.04 -3.51
C ALA A 110 3.84 -3.53 -2.36
N MET A 111 3.27 -4.14 -1.32
CA MET A 111 4.05 -4.69 -0.21
C MET A 111 4.86 -5.91 -0.65
N GLU A 112 4.26 -6.82 -1.41
CA GLU A 112 4.97 -7.96 -1.98
C GLU A 112 5.97 -7.55 -3.05
N ALA A 113 5.63 -6.55 -3.89
CA ALA A 113 6.58 -5.97 -4.85
C ALA A 113 7.84 -5.43 -4.14
N SER A 114 7.66 -4.66 -3.06
CA SER A 114 8.76 -4.10 -2.26
C SER A 114 9.60 -5.20 -1.59
N ARG A 115 8.95 -6.24 -1.05
CA ARG A 115 9.64 -7.40 -0.45
C ARG A 115 10.47 -8.18 -1.48
N TYR A 116 9.90 -8.44 -2.66
CA TYR A 116 10.59 -9.12 -3.76
C TYR A 116 11.80 -8.31 -4.24
N LEU A 117 11.62 -7.01 -4.49
CA LEU A 117 12.68 -6.10 -4.91
C LEU A 117 13.82 -6.00 -3.90
N THR A 118 13.50 -5.99 -2.60
CA THR A 118 14.51 -5.97 -1.53
C THR A 118 15.38 -7.23 -1.54
N LYS A 119 14.75 -8.41 -1.64
CA LYS A 119 15.47 -9.69 -1.76
C LYS A 119 16.29 -9.77 -3.04
N TYR A 120 15.73 -9.29 -4.15
CA TYR A 120 16.45 -9.21 -5.42
C TYR A 120 17.69 -8.32 -5.33
N ALA A 121 17.57 -7.11 -4.79
CA ALA A 121 18.71 -6.20 -4.59
C ALA A 121 19.79 -6.76 -3.65
N ARG A 122 19.42 -7.63 -2.70
CA ARG A 122 20.39 -8.36 -1.87
C ARG A 122 21.14 -9.42 -2.68
N LEU A 123 20.42 -10.28 -3.40
CA LEU A 123 21.01 -11.30 -4.26
C LEU A 123 21.96 -10.70 -5.31
N MET A 124 21.55 -9.59 -5.93
CA MET A 124 22.35 -8.87 -6.92
C MET A 124 23.66 -8.29 -6.35
N ARG A 125 23.64 -7.79 -5.11
CA ARG A 125 24.87 -7.38 -4.42
C ARG A 125 25.79 -8.56 -4.18
N MET A 126 25.27 -9.69 -3.71
CA MET A 126 26.08 -10.89 -3.49
C MET A 126 26.71 -11.43 -4.78
N VAL A 127 25.95 -11.48 -5.87
CA VAL A 127 26.45 -11.88 -7.19
C VAL A 127 27.60 -10.98 -7.66
N LEU A 128 27.47 -9.66 -7.48
CA LEU A 128 28.48 -8.69 -7.88
C LEU A 128 29.73 -8.72 -6.99
N ASP A 129 29.54 -8.86 -5.68
CA ASP A 129 30.65 -8.96 -4.73
C ASP A 129 31.46 -10.23 -4.98
N ASN A 130 30.78 -11.33 -5.29
CA ASN A 130 31.41 -12.60 -5.65
C ASN A 130 32.08 -12.56 -7.03
N SER A 131 31.47 -11.93 -8.03
CA SER A 131 32.04 -11.85 -9.40
C SER A 131 33.33 -11.03 -9.49
N ARG A 132 33.60 -10.18 -8.50
CA ARG A 132 34.86 -9.42 -8.38
C ARG A 132 36.02 -10.25 -7.85
N GLN A 133 35.76 -11.43 -7.30
CA GLN A 133 36.77 -12.32 -6.73
C GLN A 133 37.16 -13.39 -7.76
N LEU A 134 38.44 -13.77 -7.80
CA LEU A 134 38.90 -14.85 -8.68
C LEU A 134 38.35 -16.22 -8.26
N LYS A 135 38.19 -16.40 -6.94
CA LYS A 135 37.62 -17.59 -6.31
C LYS A 135 36.87 -17.16 -5.05
N ILE A 136 35.85 -17.93 -4.69
CA ILE A 136 35.07 -17.78 -3.46
C ILE A 136 34.94 -19.13 -2.76
N SER A 137 34.65 -19.13 -1.46
CA SER A 137 34.36 -20.38 -0.75
C SER A 137 33.07 -21.03 -1.27
N LEU A 138 33.00 -22.35 -1.22
CA LEU A 138 31.81 -23.10 -1.58
C LEU A 138 30.62 -22.73 -0.69
N ASP A 139 30.87 -22.37 0.58
CA ASP A 139 29.82 -21.82 1.47
C ASP A 139 29.19 -20.54 0.91
N ARG A 140 30.01 -19.58 0.43
CA ARG A 140 29.50 -18.33 -0.19
C ARG A 140 28.72 -18.59 -1.47
N GLU A 141 29.18 -19.54 -2.28
CA GLU A 141 28.47 -19.95 -3.49
C GLU A 141 27.10 -20.57 -3.12
N LEU A 142 27.06 -21.46 -2.14
CA LEU A 142 25.81 -22.08 -1.65
C LEU A 142 24.87 -21.06 -1.01
N GLN A 143 25.40 -20.04 -0.31
CA GLN A 143 24.59 -18.96 0.25
C GLN A 143 23.92 -18.15 -0.87
N THR A 144 24.66 -17.86 -1.94
CA THR A 144 24.13 -17.16 -3.13
C THR A 144 23.04 -17.99 -3.81
N LEU A 145 23.25 -19.31 -3.93
CA LEU A 145 22.27 -20.25 -4.46
C LEU A 145 20.98 -20.30 -3.63
N ARG A 146 21.07 -20.28 -2.29
CA ARG A 146 19.89 -20.24 -1.41
C ARG A 146 19.07 -18.98 -1.62
N GLU A 147 19.71 -17.80 -1.63
CA GLU A 147 19.02 -16.52 -1.85
C GLU A 147 18.33 -16.47 -3.22
N TYR A 148 18.92 -17.09 -4.25
CA TYR A 148 18.28 -17.25 -5.55
C TYR A 148 17.02 -18.12 -5.48
N LEU A 149 17.12 -19.32 -4.89
CA LEU A 149 16.01 -20.27 -4.86
C LEU A 149 14.84 -19.74 -4.03
N ASP A 150 15.13 -19.02 -2.94
CA ASP A 150 14.12 -18.30 -2.16
C ASP A 150 13.42 -17.20 -2.96
N LEU A 151 14.17 -16.45 -3.78
CA LEU A 151 13.59 -15.42 -4.64
C LEU A 151 12.68 -16.02 -5.71
N GLU A 152 13.13 -17.08 -6.39
CA GLU A 152 12.32 -17.82 -7.36
C GLU A 152 11.06 -18.41 -6.72
N ARG A 153 11.17 -18.93 -5.49
CA ARG A 153 10.03 -19.46 -4.73
C ARG A 153 8.99 -18.37 -4.49
N LEU A 154 9.41 -17.16 -4.13
CA LEU A 154 8.50 -16.02 -3.98
C LEU A 154 7.83 -15.63 -5.30
N ARG A 155 8.57 -15.66 -6.43
CA ARG A 155 8.02 -15.36 -7.76
C ARG A 155 6.84 -16.27 -8.11
N PHE A 156 6.96 -17.55 -7.80
CA PHE A 156 5.90 -18.52 -8.07
C PHE A 156 4.96 -18.75 -6.87
N SER A 157 4.83 -17.78 -5.97
CA SER A 157 3.89 -17.85 -4.83
C SER A 157 4.07 -19.13 -3.98
N ASN A 158 5.32 -19.53 -3.76
CA ASN A 158 5.71 -20.74 -3.04
C ASN A 158 5.25 -22.06 -3.68
N SER A 159 5.07 -22.10 -5.00
CA SER A 159 4.61 -23.32 -5.71
C SER A 159 5.61 -24.46 -5.78
N PHE A 160 6.86 -24.24 -5.35
CA PHE A 160 7.89 -25.27 -5.31
C PHE A 160 8.70 -25.20 -4.01
N SER A 161 9.34 -26.32 -3.67
CA SER A 161 10.26 -26.46 -2.55
C SER A 161 11.61 -26.98 -3.07
N TYR A 162 12.68 -26.64 -2.37
CA TYR A 162 14.02 -27.12 -2.69
C TYR A 162 14.70 -27.64 -1.43
N HIS A 163 15.63 -28.57 -1.60
CA HIS A 163 16.47 -29.08 -0.51
C HIS A 163 17.91 -29.18 -1.02
N LEU A 164 18.84 -28.63 -0.25
CA LEU A 164 20.27 -28.72 -0.52
C LEU A 164 20.83 -29.83 0.37
N GLN A 165 21.29 -30.91 -0.25
CA GLN A 165 21.93 -32.00 0.46
C GLN A 165 23.44 -31.82 0.36
N ILE A 166 24.05 -31.50 1.49
CA ILE A 166 25.49 -31.24 1.61
C ILE A 166 26.05 -32.27 2.59
N ASP A 167 27.16 -32.89 2.21
CA ASP A 167 27.89 -33.79 3.09
C ASP A 167 28.41 -33.02 4.33
N PRO A 168 28.08 -33.42 5.58
CA PRO A 168 28.52 -32.72 6.77
C PRO A 168 30.04 -32.72 6.96
N GLU A 169 30.76 -33.66 6.35
CA GLU A 169 32.22 -33.74 6.42
C GLU A 169 32.93 -32.85 5.39
N LEU A 170 32.18 -32.16 4.51
CA LEU A 170 32.76 -31.29 3.50
C LEU A 170 33.21 -29.96 4.12
N PRO A 171 34.50 -29.57 4.04
CA PRO A 171 34.97 -28.28 4.57
C PRO A 171 34.61 -27.13 3.61
N LEU A 172 33.35 -26.67 3.67
CA LEU A 172 32.78 -25.69 2.73
C LEU A 172 33.54 -24.35 2.69
N GLU A 173 34.17 -23.95 3.79
CA GLU A 173 34.95 -22.72 3.87
C GLU A 173 36.32 -22.84 3.20
N ASP A 174 36.92 -24.05 3.22
CA ASP A 174 38.26 -24.31 2.67
C ASP A 174 38.23 -24.65 1.17
N ILE A 175 37.06 -25.03 0.64
CA ILE A 175 36.89 -25.35 -0.78
C ILE A 175 36.66 -24.06 -1.55
N GLU A 176 37.65 -23.67 -2.35
CA GLU A 176 37.53 -22.53 -3.26
C GLU A 176 37.00 -22.95 -4.63
N VAL A 177 35.94 -22.27 -5.09
CA VAL A 177 35.34 -22.45 -6.41
C VAL A 177 35.35 -21.12 -7.18
N PRO A 178 35.34 -21.15 -8.52
CA PRO A 178 35.04 -19.96 -9.30
C PRO A 178 33.65 -19.42 -8.90
N PRO A 179 33.48 -18.10 -8.78
CA PRO A 179 32.18 -17.53 -8.46
C PRO A 179 31.16 -17.84 -9.56
N LEU A 180 29.88 -17.97 -9.18
CA LEU A 180 28.77 -18.21 -10.10
C LEU A 180 28.89 -19.55 -10.86
N LEU A 181 29.58 -20.53 -10.28
CA LEU A 181 29.65 -21.89 -10.79
C LEU A 181 28.28 -22.58 -10.75
N LEU A 182 27.52 -22.34 -9.69
CA LEU A 182 26.18 -22.86 -9.46
C LEU A 182 25.14 -21.84 -9.88
N GLN A 183 25.17 -21.44 -11.17
CA GLN A 183 24.05 -20.69 -11.73
C GLN A 183 22.86 -21.64 -11.96
N PRO A 184 21.71 -21.43 -11.30
CA PRO A 184 20.51 -22.21 -11.51
C PRO A 184 19.95 -21.96 -12.91
N LEU A 185 19.85 -23.04 -13.70
CA LEU A 185 19.24 -23.01 -15.02
C LEU A 185 17.70 -22.87 -14.88
N PRO A 186 17.01 -22.20 -15.84
CA PRO A 186 15.56 -21.94 -15.79
C PRO A 186 14.67 -23.19 -15.62
N LYS A 187 15.22 -24.38 -15.87
CA LYS A 187 14.54 -25.68 -15.77
C LYS A 187 14.61 -26.35 -14.39
N MET A 188 15.38 -25.83 -13.44
CA MET A 188 15.49 -26.42 -12.10
C MET A 188 14.26 -26.09 -11.23
N ARG A 189 13.11 -26.71 -11.54
CA ARG A 189 11.86 -26.58 -10.76
C ARG A 189 11.68 -27.66 -9.68
N CYS A 190 12.51 -28.71 -9.72
CA CYS A 190 12.80 -29.61 -8.62
C CYS A 190 14.29 -29.93 -8.73
N ALA A 191 15.12 -29.40 -7.83
CA ALA A 191 16.55 -29.64 -7.85
C ALA A 191 16.99 -30.18 -6.50
N MET A 192 17.55 -31.39 -6.54
CA MET A 192 18.40 -31.93 -5.49
C MET A 192 19.82 -31.73 -6.00
N VAL A 193 20.53 -30.72 -5.46
CA VAL A 193 21.92 -30.45 -5.81
C VAL A 193 22.77 -31.30 -4.87
N PHE A 194 23.41 -32.34 -5.40
CA PHE A 194 24.31 -33.21 -4.65
C PHE A 194 25.76 -32.73 -4.80
N PHE A 195 26.42 -32.48 -3.66
CA PHE A 195 27.87 -32.37 -3.59
C PHE A 195 28.41 -33.61 -2.89
N THR A 196 28.94 -34.55 -3.66
CA THR A 196 29.63 -35.74 -3.14
C THR A 196 31.11 -35.67 -3.48
N ARG A 197 31.98 -36.08 -2.56
CA ARG A 197 33.42 -36.22 -2.79
C ARG A 197 33.67 -37.11 -4.01
N MET A 198 34.25 -36.57 -5.09
CA MET A 198 34.81 -37.42 -6.15
C MET A 198 36.05 -38.11 -5.60
N GLY A 199 35.89 -39.35 -5.16
CA GLY A 199 37.01 -40.23 -4.82
C GLY A 199 37.87 -40.48 -6.05
N ARG A 200 39.19 -40.27 -5.92
CA ARG A 200 40.16 -40.84 -6.86
C ARG A 200 39.99 -42.36 -6.82
N ALA A 201 39.56 -42.93 -7.94
CA ALA A 201 39.79 -44.34 -8.20
C ALA A 201 41.30 -44.53 -8.39
N ASN A 202 41.92 -45.26 -7.46
CA ASN A 202 43.12 -46.05 -7.76
C ASN A 202 42.66 -47.40 -8.29
#